data_AF-A0A6F8XJ00-F1
#
_entry.id   AF-A0A6F8XJ00-F1
#
_cell.length_a   1.000
_cell.length_b   1.000
_cell.length_c   1.000
_cell.angle_alpha   90.00
_cell.angle_beta   90.00
_cell.angle_gamma   90.00
#
_symmetry.space_group_name_H-M   'P 1'
#
loop_
_entity.id
_entity.type
_entity.pdbx_description
1 polymer ?
#
loop_
_entity_poly.entity_id
_entity_poly.type
_entity_poly.pdbx_seq_one_letter_code
_entity_poly.pdbx_strand_id
1 'polypeptide(L)'
;MLPLARAAARAGHDVAVATGPDLAPHLVERGYETWAVGPTFAESWDERNAALPDLATVPPERHISLDTVALFGASAAKRAVDLVPRAQAWRPDLVVHETVEFAGALAARRSGATHVTHGLGVAPPAPMRQVLRSAMGDVYAWWQAPGLADEVLAAPYLDISPRALHPEGSRRSPTWCPCARTQVRSYPSTGCRPPSRPGPARTSRI
;
A
#
# COMPACT_ATOMS: atom_id res chain seq x y z
N MET A 1 0.44 -2.75 5.72
CA MET A 1 1.72 -2.53 6.45
C MET A 1 1.61 -2.57 7.99
N LEU A 2 0.51 -3.07 8.58
CA LEU A 2 0.32 -3.06 10.05
C LEU A 2 1.40 -3.79 10.87
N PRO A 3 1.94 -4.96 10.44
CA PRO A 3 3.01 -5.61 11.19
C PRO A 3 4.27 -4.76 11.31
N LEU A 4 4.62 -4.01 10.26
CA LEU A 4 5.76 -3.09 10.24
C LEU A 4 5.53 -1.92 11.21
N ALA A 5 4.37 -1.26 11.11
CA ALA A 5 3.99 -0.16 12.02
C ALA A 5 4.04 -0.60 13.50
N ARG A 6 3.54 -1.80 13.80
CA ARG A 6 3.61 -2.39 15.15
C ARG A 6 5.04 -2.71 15.59
N ALA A 7 5.89 -3.19 14.69
CA ALA A 7 7.28 -3.48 15.01
C ALA A 7 8.05 -2.18 15.33
N ALA A 8 7.86 -1.12 14.53
CA ALA A 8 8.45 0.19 14.78
C ALA A 8 7.99 0.78 16.13
N ALA A 9 6.67 0.76 16.40
CA ALA A 9 6.15 1.24 17.67
C ALA A 9 6.71 0.47 18.89
N ARG A 10 6.83 -0.86 18.79
CA ARG A 10 7.44 -1.68 19.85
C ARG A 10 8.94 -1.45 20.03
N ALA A 11 9.62 -0.99 18.99
CA ALA A 11 11.02 -0.57 19.07
C ALA A 11 11.17 0.85 19.66
N GLY A 12 10.08 1.53 20.02
CA GLY A 12 10.09 2.85 20.66
C GLY A 12 10.04 4.02 19.68
N HIS A 13 9.73 3.78 18.40
CA HIS A 13 9.53 4.86 17.43
C HIS A 13 8.11 5.43 17.52
N ASP A 14 7.99 6.74 17.32
CA ASP A 14 6.70 7.37 17.07
C ASP A 14 6.20 7.01 15.67
N VAL A 15 4.95 6.57 15.57
CA VAL A 15 4.37 6.05 14.32
C VAL A 15 3.02 6.69 14.05
N ALA A 16 2.97 7.49 12.98
CA ALA A 16 1.74 7.96 12.36
C ALA A 16 1.41 7.13 11.11
N VAL A 17 0.12 6.87 10.87
CA VAL A 17 -0.36 6.17 9.67
C VAL A 17 -1.29 7.09 8.88
N ALA A 18 -0.89 7.44 7.66
CA ALA A 18 -1.73 8.18 6.73
C ALA A 18 -2.53 7.22 5.85
N THR A 19 -3.84 7.43 5.72
CA THR A 19 -4.72 6.61 4.87
C THR A 19 -5.99 7.35 4.47
N GLY A 20 -6.80 6.77 3.59
CA GLY A 20 -8.11 7.32 3.24
C GLY A 20 -9.07 7.38 4.45
N PRO A 21 -10.02 8.32 4.47
CA PRO A 21 -10.92 8.52 5.60
C PRO A 21 -11.79 7.29 5.93
N ASP A 22 -12.01 6.40 4.96
CA ASP A 22 -12.72 5.12 5.10
C ASP A 22 -11.96 4.09 5.96
N LEU A 23 -10.62 4.15 5.98
CA LEU A 23 -9.79 3.22 6.78
C LEU A 23 -9.26 3.84 8.07
N ALA A 24 -9.32 5.17 8.20
CA ALA A 24 -8.80 5.89 9.36
C ALA A 24 -9.42 5.44 10.71
N PRO A 25 -10.76 5.25 10.85
CA PRO A 25 -11.36 4.82 12.12
C PRO A 25 -10.78 3.51 12.64
N HIS A 26 -10.52 2.55 11.74
CA HIS A 26 -9.95 1.26 12.12
C HIS A 26 -8.51 1.36 12.66
N LEU A 27 -7.74 2.35 12.23
CA LEU A 27 -6.39 2.58 12.75
C LEU A 27 -6.42 3.28 14.10
N VAL A 28 -7.35 4.23 14.27
CA VAL A 28 -7.60 4.89 15.56
C VAL A 28 -8.04 3.87 16.61
N GLU A 29 -8.96 2.97 16.28
CA GLU A 29 -9.38 1.84 17.15
C GLU A 29 -8.22 0.93 17.57
N ARG A 30 -7.17 0.85 16.75
CA ARG A 30 -5.96 0.07 17.02
C ARG A 30 -4.88 0.87 17.77
N GLY A 31 -5.17 2.12 18.12
CA GLY A 31 -4.29 3.00 18.89
C GLY A 31 -3.19 3.68 18.09
N TYR A 32 -3.31 3.77 16.77
CA TYR A 32 -2.34 4.51 15.95
C TYR A 32 -2.69 5.99 15.86
N GLU A 33 -1.67 6.85 15.95
CA GLU A 33 -1.80 8.21 15.41
C GLU A 33 -2.14 8.09 13.92
N THR A 34 -3.24 8.69 13.50
CA THR A 34 -3.81 8.45 12.17
C THR A 34 -4.12 9.76 11.48
N TRP A 35 -3.68 9.90 10.23
CA TRP A 35 -4.00 11.03 9.37
C TRP A 35 -4.92 10.57 8.25
N ALA A 36 -6.19 11.00 8.30
CA ALA A 36 -7.08 10.87 7.15
C ALA A 36 -6.62 11.85 6.06
N VAL A 37 -6.26 11.33 4.88
CA VAL A 37 -5.72 12.10 3.75
C VAL A 37 -6.39 11.68 2.45
N GLY A 38 -6.71 12.68 1.63
CA GLY A 38 -7.33 12.48 0.32
C GLY A 38 -8.70 11.79 0.37
N PRO A 39 -9.17 11.29 -0.79
CA PRO A 39 -10.49 10.68 -0.91
C PRO A 39 -10.58 9.28 -0.28
N THR A 40 -11.81 8.85 -0.01
CA THR A 40 -12.14 7.43 0.23
C THR A 40 -11.81 6.57 -0.99
N PHE A 41 -11.77 5.24 -0.81
CA PHE A 41 -11.65 4.34 -1.93
C PHE A 41 -12.84 4.43 -2.89
N ALA A 42 -14.07 4.55 -2.38
CA ALA A 42 -15.29 4.63 -3.19
C ALA A 42 -15.29 5.87 -4.10
N GLU A 43 -14.95 7.05 -3.55
CA GLU A 43 -14.83 8.28 -4.35
C GLU A 43 -13.75 8.15 -5.44
N SER A 44 -12.59 7.58 -5.09
CA SER A 44 -11.50 7.34 -6.06
C SER A 44 -11.94 6.38 -7.18
N TRP A 45 -12.75 5.38 -6.84
CA TRP A 45 -13.27 4.39 -7.77
C TRP A 45 -14.32 4.99 -8.71
N ASP A 46 -15.24 5.79 -8.19
CA ASP A 46 -16.27 6.47 -8.97
C ASP A 46 -15.67 7.49 -9.94
N GLU A 47 -14.68 8.27 -9.48
CA GLU A 47 -13.94 9.19 -10.35
C GLU A 47 -13.17 8.45 -11.45
N ARG A 48 -12.53 7.32 -11.12
CA ARG A 48 -11.88 6.45 -12.10
C ARG A 48 -12.88 5.96 -13.15
N ASN A 49 -14.09 5.56 -12.74
CA ASN A 49 -15.12 5.09 -13.67
C ASN A 49 -15.67 6.22 -14.55
N ALA A 50 -15.75 7.43 -14.02
CA ALA A 50 -16.14 8.61 -14.80
C ALA A 50 -15.04 9.04 -15.79
N ALA A 51 -13.77 8.86 -15.44
CA ALA A 51 -12.63 9.30 -16.25
C ALA A 51 -12.22 8.31 -17.36
N LEU A 52 -12.45 7.02 -17.16
CA LEU A 52 -12.03 5.99 -18.10
C LEU A 52 -13.18 5.55 -19.02
N PRO A 53 -12.87 5.18 -20.28
CA PRO A 53 -13.86 4.52 -21.14
C PRO A 53 -14.28 3.18 -20.53
N ASP A 54 -15.40 2.63 -21.02
CA ASP A 54 -15.79 1.26 -20.68
C ASP A 54 -14.63 0.31 -21.00
N LEU A 55 -14.05 -0.32 -19.96
CA LEU A 55 -12.91 -1.22 -20.12
C LEU A 55 -13.25 -2.43 -20.99
N ALA A 56 -14.52 -2.81 -21.11
CA ALA A 56 -14.94 -3.86 -22.04
C ALA A 56 -14.64 -3.50 -23.51
N THR A 57 -14.47 -2.21 -23.81
CA THR A 57 -14.11 -1.69 -25.14
C THR A 57 -12.61 -1.46 -25.33
N VAL A 58 -11.82 -1.63 -24.27
CA VAL A 58 -10.37 -1.39 -24.28
C VAL A 58 -9.63 -2.73 -24.31
N PRO A 59 -8.54 -2.88 -25.10
CA PRO A 59 -7.71 -4.08 -25.05
C PRO A 59 -7.18 -4.36 -23.63
N PRO A 60 -7.25 -5.60 -23.12
CA PRO A 60 -6.89 -5.94 -21.74
C PRO A 60 -5.48 -5.50 -21.33
N GLU A 61 -4.53 -5.51 -22.25
CA GLU A 61 -3.15 -5.08 -22.03
C GLU A 61 -3.01 -3.60 -21.63
N ARG A 62 -4.03 -2.76 -21.90
CA ARG A 62 -4.03 -1.34 -21.51
C ARG A 62 -4.73 -1.07 -20.18
N HIS A 63 -5.52 -2.01 -19.67
CA HIS A 63 -6.35 -1.80 -18.47
C HIS A 63 -5.50 -1.36 -17.28
N ILE A 64 -4.41 -2.06 -17.01
CA ILE A 64 -3.57 -1.75 -15.85
C ILE A 64 -2.94 -0.37 -15.95
N SER A 65 -2.49 0.04 -17.13
CA SER A 65 -1.91 1.37 -17.34
C SER A 65 -2.94 2.47 -17.10
N LEU A 66 -4.15 2.29 -17.63
CA LEU A 66 -5.25 3.24 -17.44
C LEU A 66 -5.66 3.31 -15.97
N ASP A 67 -5.86 2.16 -15.31
CA ASP A 67 -6.22 2.10 -13.89
C ASP A 67 -5.13 2.71 -13.01
N THR A 68 -3.85 2.48 -13.33
CA THR A 68 -2.74 3.04 -12.54
C THR A 68 -2.77 4.57 -12.53
N VAL A 69 -3.03 5.18 -13.68
CA VAL A 69 -3.12 6.64 -13.80
C VAL A 69 -4.42 7.15 -13.14
N ALA A 70 -5.57 6.58 -13.53
CA ALA A 70 -6.88 7.10 -13.14
C ALA A 70 -7.23 6.85 -11.67
N LEU A 71 -6.77 5.75 -11.08
CA LEU A 71 -7.03 5.43 -9.68
C LEU A 71 -5.90 5.91 -8.78
N PHE A 72 -4.66 5.44 -9.01
CA PHE A 72 -3.55 5.71 -8.09
C PHE A 72 -2.94 7.09 -8.31
N GLY A 73 -2.73 7.50 -9.58
CA GLY A 73 -2.20 8.82 -9.90
C GLY A 73 -3.12 9.96 -9.40
N ALA A 74 -4.38 9.94 -9.80
CA ALA A 74 -5.35 10.96 -9.43
C ALA A 74 -5.57 11.04 -7.91
N SER A 75 -5.72 9.90 -7.24
CA SER A 75 -5.93 9.89 -5.78
C SER A 75 -4.66 10.29 -5.02
N ALA A 76 -3.46 9.96 -5.50
CA ALA A 76 -2.21 10.42 -4.89
C ALA A 76 -2.04 11.94 -4.96
N ALA A 77 -2.39 12.56 -6.08
CA ALA A 77 -2.33 14.02 -6.21
C ALA A 77 -3.22 14.72 -5.16
N LYS A 78 -4.40 14.15 -4.87
CA LYS A 78 -5.32 14.65 -3.83
C LYS A 78 -4.78 14.36 -2.42
N ARG A 79 -4.28 13.15 -2.16
CA ARG A 79 -3.66 12.78 -0.88
C ARG A 79 -2.50 13.69 -0.51
N ALA A 80 -1.69 14.09 -1.49
CA ALA A 80 -0.55 14.99 -1.28
C ALA A 80 -0.95 16.35 -0.69
N VAL A 81 -2.14 16.87 -1.00
CA VAL A 81 -2.65 18.15 -0.46
C VAL A 81 -2.70 18.13 1.07
N ASP A 82 -3.16 17.01 1.64
CA ASP A 82 -3.26 16.85 3.09
C ASP A 82 -1.97 16.31 3.71
N LEU A 83 -1.32 15.37 3.02
CA LEU A 83 -0.20 14.60 3.56
C LEU A 83 1.08 15.45 3.64
N VAL A 84 1.38 16.26 2.64
CA VAL A 84 2.63 17.05 2.59
C VAL A 84 2.73 18.04 3.76
N PRO A 85 1.72 18.89 4.04
CA PRO A 85 1.80 19.83 5.16
C PRO A 85 1.91 19.13 6.51
N ARG A 86 1.21 18.01 6.70
CA ARG A 86 1.28 17.21 7.93
C ARG A 86 2.67 16.62 8.13
N ALA A 87 3.26 16.05 7.09
CA ALA A 87 4.62 15.54 7.15
C ALA A 87 5.64 16.65 7.44
N GLN A 88 5.49 17.83 6.84
CA GLN A 88 6.37 18.98 7.13
C GLN A 88 6.27 19.46 8.58
N ALA A 89 5.05 19.46 9.15
CA ALA A 89 4.84 19.83 10.54
C ALA A 89 5.37 18.78 11.53
N TRP A 90 5.12 17.50 11.25
CA TRP A 90 5.53 16.38 12.10
C TRP A 90 7.04 16.10 12.02
N ARG A 91 7.65 16.36 10.85
CA ARG A 91 9.07 16.12 10.52
C ARG A 91 9.50 14.66 10.72
N PRO A 92 8.95 13.71 9.93
CA PRO A 92 9.38 12.32 9.98
C PRO A 92 10.87 12.18 9.63
N ASP A 93 11.56 11.24 10.29
CA ASP A 93 12.89 10.80 9.84
C ASP A 93 12.79 9.78 8.68
N LEU A 94 11.69 9.02 8.64
CA LEU A 94 11.44 7.94 7.69
C LEU A 94 9.97 7.92 7.25
N VAL A 95 9.74 7.79 5.94
CA VAL A 95 8.43 7.53 5.35
C VAL A 95 8.45 6.19 4.62
N VAL A 96 7.56 5.27 5.02
CA VAL A 96 7.36 4.02 4.31
C VAL A 96 6.05 4.11 3.52
N HIS A 97 6.14 4.03 2.20
CA HIS A 97 4.98 4.11 1.30
C HIS A 97 4.91 2.87 0.41
N GLU A 98 3.73 2.54 -0.10
CA GLU A 98 3.55 1.37 -0.97
C GLU A 98 3.91 1.72 -2.42
N THR A 99 4.21 0.72 -3.25
CA THR A 99 4.52 0.80 -4.68
C THR A 99 3.51 1.62 -5.51
N VAL A 100 2.21 1.58 -5.18
CA VAL A 100 1.16 2.36 -5.86
C VAL A 100 0.63 3.53 -5.03
N GLU A 101 1.31 3.90 -3.93
CA GLU A 101 1.00 5.09 -3.15
C GLU A 101 2.07 6.15 -3.45
N PHE A 102 1.72 7.13 -4.28
CA PHE A 102 2.72 8.08 -4.78
C PHE A 102 2.91 9.31 -3.88
N ALA A 103 1.93 9.64 -3.02
CA ALA A 103 2.00 10.86 -2.20
C ALA A 103 3.06 10.77 -1.10
N GLY A 104 3.32 9.57 -0.57
CA GLY A 104 4.27 9.34 0.50
C GLY A 104 5.70 9.75 0.16
N ALA A 105 6.21 9.39 -1.02
CA ALA A 105 7.54 9.82 -1.47
C ALA A 105 7.64 11.35 -1.62
N LEU A 106 6.56 11.99 -2.10
CA LEU A 106 6.50 13.44 -2.19
C LEU A 106 6.51 14.08 -0.80
N ALA A 107 5.73 13.55 0.15
CA ALA A 107 5.73 14.01 1.53
C ALA A 107 7.10 13.85 2.21
N ALA A 108 7.79 12.74 1.95
CA ALA A 108 9.16 12.52 2.42
C ALA A 108 10.12 13.57 1.86
N ARG A 109 10.10 13.79 0.54
CA ARG A 109 10.95 14.78 -0.11
C ARG A 109 10.72 16.21 0.40
N ARG A 110 9.46 16.56 0.68
CA ARG A 110 9.07 17.89 1.16
C ARG A 110 9.37 18.12 2.64
N SER A 111 9.50 17.06 3.43
CA SER A 111 9.87 17.10 4.85
C SER A 111 11.37 16.84 5.09
N GLY A 112 12.10 16.36 4.08
CA GLY A 112 13.51 15.96 4.19
C GLY A 112 13.71 14.54 4.72
N ALA A 113 12.65 13.76 4.87
CA ALA A 113 12.70 12.39 5.37
C ALA A 113 13.33 11.43 4.35
N THR A 114 13.96 10.37 4.86
CA THR A 114 14.29 9.21 4.02
C THR A 114 12.99 8.50 3.64
N HIS A 115 12.89 7.95 2.43
CA HIS A 115 11.74 7.12 2.06
C HIS A 115 12.15 5.72 1.62
N VAL A 116 11.23 4.79 1.86
CA VAL A 116 11.36 3.37 1.55
C VAL A 116 10.07 2.89 0.91
N THR A 117 10.19 2.18 -0.21
CA THR A 117 9.05 1.59 -0.89
C THR A 117 8.76 0.21 -0.30
N HIS A 118 7.56 0.00 0.22
CA HIS A 118 7.09 -1.29 0.68
C HIS A 118 6.39 -2.02 -0.46
N GLY A 119 6.85 -3.23 -0.80
CA GLY A 119 6.23 -4.01 -1.85
C GLY A 119 4.87 -4.60 -1.47
N LEU A 120 4.02 -4.85 -2.46
CA LEU A 120 2.75 -5.57 -2.29
C LEU A 120 2.90 -7.09 -2.42
N GLY A 121 3.96 -7.55 -3.08
CA GLY A 121 4.17 -8.95 -3.43
C GLY A 121 5.44 -9.11 -4.26
N VAL A 122 5.45 -10.03 -5.23
CA VAL A 122 6.54 -10.13 -6.21
C VAL A 122 6.68 -8.78 -6.90
N ALA A 123 7.90 -8.23 -6.94
CA ALA A 123 8.06 -6.88 -7.43
C ALA A 123 7.63 -6.76 -8.90
N PRO A 124 7.15 -5.58 -9.32
CA PRO A 124 6.58 -5.43 -10.64
C PRO A 124 7.61 -5.74 -11.75
N PRO A 125 7.20 -6.43 -12.83
CA PRO A 125 8.07 -6.66 -13.99
C PRO A 125 8.38 -5.34 -14.71
N ALA A 126 9.38 -5.36 -15.60
CA ALA A 126 9.89 -4.13 -16.24
C ALA A 126 8.82 -3.29 -16.95
N PRO A 127 7.86 -3.87 -17.71
CA PRO A 127 6.79 -3.09 -18.32
C PRO A 127 5.92 -2.37 -17.28
N MET A 128 5.58 -3.03 -16.17
CA MET A 128 4.80 -2.43 -15.10
C MET A 128 5.56 -1.30 -14.40
N ARG A 129 6.86 -1.47 -14.17
CA ARG A 129 7.68 -0.40 -13.59
C ARG A 129 7.73 0.84 -14.49
N GLN A 130 7.67 0.67 -15.81
CA GLN A 130 7.61 1.80 -16.74
C GLN A 130 6.27 2.54 -16.65
N VAL A 131 5.16 1.82 -16.51
CA VAL A 131 3.83 2.41 -16.28
C VAL A 131 3.81 3.21 -14.97
N LEU A 132 4.30 2.61 -13.88
CA LEU A 132 4.40 3.28 -12.58
C LEU A 132 5.30 4.52 -12.65
N ARG A 133 6.46 4.43 -13.32
CA ARG A 133 7.35 5.58 -13.55
C ARG A 133 6.62 6.73 -14.22
N SER A 134 5.87 6.44 -15.29
CA SER A 134 5.13 7.46 -16.03
C SER A 134 4.06 8.11 -15.17
N ALA A 135 3.22 7.32 -14.51
CA ALA A 135 2.13 7.82 -13.66
C ALA A 135 2.66 8.66 -12.48
N MET A 136 3.73 8.20 -11.83
CA MET A 136 4.44 8.98 -10.81
C MET A 136 5.00 10.28 -11.38
N GLY A 137 5.61 10.22 -12.57
CA GLY A 137 6.18 11.38 -13.25
C GLY A 137 5.17 12.51 -13.44
N ASP A 138 3.96 12.18 -13.90
CA ASP A 138 2.88 13.15 -14.10
C ASP A 138 2.46 13.81 -12.77
N VAL A 139 2.23 13.00 -11.72
CA VAL A 139 1.87 13.49 -10.39
C VAL A 139 2.99 14.38 -9.82
N TYR A 140 4.23 13.96 -9.94
CA TYR A 140 5.35 14.69 -9.36
C TYR A 140 5.71 15.95 -10.15
N ALA A 141 5.51 15.98 -11.47
CA ALA A 141 5.63 17.19 -12.26
C ALA A 141 4.62 18.26 -11.82
N TRP A 142 3.35 17.87 -11.61
CA TRP A 142 2.31 18.76 -11.07
C TRP A 142 2.72 19.37 -9.73
N TRP A 143 3.33 18.56 -8.87
CA TRP A 143 3.81 18.97 -7.56
C TRP A 143 5.21 19.59 -7.57
N GLN A 144 5.73 20.07 -8.72
CA GLN A 144 7.04 20.70 -8.85
C GLN A 144 8.18 19.87 -8.25
N ALA A 145 8.11 18.56 -8.48
CA ALA A 145 9.02 17.56 -7.98
C ALA A 145 9.50 16.63 -9.13
N PRO A 146 10.04 17.16 -10.25
CA PRO A 146 10.57 16.31 -11.32
C PRO A 146 11.70 15.40 -10.80
N GLY A 147 11.89 14.25 -11.45
CA GLY A 147 12.92 13.25 -11.10
C GLY A 147 12.56 12.32 -9.94
N LEU A 148 11.56 12.67 -9.11
CA LEU A 148 11.19 11.85 -7.94
C LEU A 148 10.74 10.43 -8.32
N ALA A 149 10.17 10.24 -9.51
CA ALA A 149 9.77 8.91 -9.96
C ALA A 149 10.98 7.96 -10.09
N ASP A 150 12.12 8.46 -10.57
CA ASP A 150 13.35 7.66 -10.67
C ASP A 150 14.01 7.47 -9.30
N GLU A 151 13.95 8.48 -8.42
CA GLU A 151 14.36 8.36 -7.02
C GLU A 151 13.56 7.24 -6.30
N VAL A 152 12.23 7.19 -6.49
CA VAL A 152 11.37 6.12 -5.94
C VAL A 152 11.73 4.74 -6.46
N LEU A 153 12.01 4.62 -7.76
CA LEU A 153 12.38 3.33 -8.35
C LEU A 153 13.79 2.88 -7.97
N ALA A 154 14.65 3.82 -7.56
CA ALA A 154 15.99 3.55 -7.05
C ALA A 154 16.04 3.41 -5.51
N ALA A 155 15.00 3.82 -4.78
CA ALA A 155 14.96 3.79 -3.33
C ALA A 155 15.04 2.36 -2.76
N PRO A 156 15.39 2.21 -1.47
CA PRO A 156 15.27 0.93 -0.78
C PRO A 156 13.84 0.36 -0.92
N TYR A 157 13.77 -0.93 -1.27
CA TYR A 157 12.53 -1.64 -1.50
C TYR A 157 12.39 -2.78 -0.49
N LEU A 158 11.34 -2.75 0.34
CA LEU A 158 11.02 -3.85 1.24
C LEU A 158 10.28 -4.92 0.47
N ASP A 159 11.00 -5.99 0.14
CA ASP A 159 10.43 -7.16 -0.50
C ASP A 159 9.83 -8.10 0.55
N ILE A 160 8.50 -8.13 0.58
CA ILE A 160 7.72 -9.00 1.45
C ILE A 160 7.41 -10.37 0.81
N SER A 161 7.71 -10.55 -0.48
CA SER A 161 7.37 -11.77 -1.19
C SER A 161 8.29 -12.92 -0.78
N PRO A 162 7.74 -14.08 -0.38
CA PRO A 162 8.53 -15.27 -0.09
C PRO A 162 9.47 -15.59 -1.24
N ARG A 163 10.73 -15.93 -0.93
CA ARG A 163 11.76 -16.26 -1.93
C ARG A 163 11.28 -17.27 -3.00
N ALA A 164 10.46 -18.24 -2.61
CA ALA A 164 9.92 -19.27 -3.49
C ALA A 164 8.95 -18.76 -4.58
N LEU A 165 8.40 -17.54 -4.44
CA LEU A 165 7.54 -16.91 -5.44
C LEU A 165 8.31 -16.04 -6.43
N HIS A 166 9.62 -15.88 -6.25
CA HIS A 166 10.44 -15.13 -7.19
C HIS A 166 10.80 -16.01 -8.38
N PRO A 167 10.71 -15.50 -9.62
CA PRO A 167 11.14 -16.24 -10.80
C PRO A 167 12.59 -16.72 -10.66
N GLU A 168 12.86 -17.95 -11.10
CA GLU A 168 14.22 -18.48 -11.10
C GLU A 168 15.17 -17.55 -11.87
N GLY A 169 16.33 -17.27 -11.28
CA GLY A 169 17.32 -16.36 -11.88
C GLY A 169 17.02 -14.86 -11.72
N SER A 170 15.92 -14.45 -11.05
CA SER A 170 15.70 -13.04 -10.73
C SER A 170 16.83 -12.51 -9.83
N ARG A 171 17.67 -11.61 -10.34
CA ARG A 171 18.61 -10.87 -9.49
C ARG A 171 17.81 -9.83 -8.70
N ARG A 172 17.87 -9.92 -7.37
CA ARG A 172 17.35 -8.86 -6.50
C ARG A 172 18.15 -7.59 -6.77
N SER A 173 17.47 -6.45 -6.86
CA SER A 173 18.19 -5.17 -6.82
C SER A 173 18.97 -5.09 -5.50
N PRO A 174 20.18 -4.51 -5.48
CA PRO A 174 20.94 -4.29 -4.25
C PRO A 174 20.17 -3.45 -3.23
N THR A 175 19.16 -2.69 -3.67
CA THR A 175 18.28 -1.89 -2.81
C THR A 175 17.14 -2.69 -2.18
N TRP A 176 17.00 -3.99 -2.51
CA TRP A 176 15.94 -4.83 -1.96
C TRP A 176 16.35 -5.43 -0.62
N CYS A 177 15.65 -5.01 0.43
CA CYS A 177 15.79 -5.59 1.76
C CYS A 177 14.76 -6.72 1.94
N PRO A 178 15.17 -7.99 2.04
CA PRO A 178 14.24 -9.08 2.30
C PRO A 178 13.65 -8.94 3.71
N CYS A 179 12.32 -8.98 3.83
CA CYS A 179 11.72 -9.20 5.13
C CYS A 179 11.92 -10.67 5.53
N ALA A 180 12.88 -10.94 6.44
CA ALA A 180 13.00 -12.26 7.03
C ALA A 180 11.70 -12.60 7.77
N ARG A 181 11.20 -13.84 7.60
CA ARG A 181 10.07 -14.33 8.40
C ARG A 181 10.44 -14.17 9.87
N THR A 182 9.74 -13.27 10.57
CA THR A 182 9.49 -13.52 11.99
C THR A 182 8.68 -14.81 12.02
N GLN A 183 9.16 -15.82 12.75
CA GLN A 183 8.37 -17.02 13.01
C GLN A 183 6.96 -16.57 13.38
N VAL A 184 5.97 -16.97 12.58
CA VAL A 184 4.58 -16.82 12.99
C VAL A 184 4.49 -17.57 14.29
N ARG A 185 4.46 -16.86 15.43
CA ARG A 185 4.06 -17.47 16.69
C ARG A 185 2.68 -18.03 16.41
N SER A 186 2.58 -19.34 16.34
CA SER A 186 1.32 -20.05 16.37
C SER A 186 0.57 -19.51 17.58
N TYR A 187 -0.47 -18.70 17.34
CA TYR A 187 -1.45 -18.45 18.38
C TYR A 187 -2.04 -19.82 18.73
N PRO A 188 -2.03 -20.24 20.00
CA PRO A 188 -2.81 -21.42 20.36
C PRO A 188 -4.24 -21.13 19.92
N SER A 189 -4.76 -21.97 19.05
CA SER A 189 -6.17 -22.00 18.74
C SER A 189 -6.89 -22.26 20.06
N THR A 190 -7.43 -21.21 20.68
CA THR A 190 -8.47 -21.39 21.67
C THR A 190 -9.60 -22.07 20.91
N GLY A 191 -9.75 -23.36 21.17
CA GLY A 191 -10.62 -24.25 20.42
C GLY A 191 -12.05 -23.74 20.43
N CYS A 192 -12.44 -23.06 19.35
CA CYS A 192 -13.83 -22.89 19.01
C CYS A 192 -14.27 -24.24 18.41
N ARG A 193 -14.69 -25.17 19.27
CA ARG A 193 -15.39 -26.38 18.83
C ARG A 193 -16.64 -25.90 18.07
N PRO A 194 -16.84 -26.30 16.81
CA PRO A 194 -18.12 -26.04 16.17
C PRO A 194 -19.24 -26.74 16.98
N PRO A 195 -20.43 -26.12 17.13
CA PRO A 195 -21.53 -26.76 17.82
C PRO A 195 -21.84 -28.10 17.14
N SER A 196 -21.92 -29.16 17.93
CA SER A 196 -22.27 -30.50 17.46
C SER A 196 -23.61 -30.44 16.73
N ARG A 197 -23.65 -30.95 15.49
CA ARG A 197 -24.90 -31.14 14.74
C ARG A 197 -25.90 -31.91 15.61
N PRO A 198 -27.17 -31.47 15.72
CA PRO A 198 -28.20 -32.26 16.39
C PRO A 198 -28.34 -33.60 15.66
N GLY A 199 -28.27 -34.69 16.43
CA GLY A 199 -28.45 -36.04 15.91
C GLY A 199 -29.86 -36.25 15.34
N PRO A 200 -30.04 -37.23 14.43
CA PRO A 200 -31.33 -37.47 13.79
C PRO A 200 -32.40 -37.83 14.83
N ALA A 201 -33.56 -37.20 14.70
CA ALA A 201 -34.74 -37.47 15.52
C ALA A 201 -35.09 -38.97 15.44
N ARG A 202 -35.17 -39.63 16.59
CA ARG A 202 -35.72 -40.98 16.70
C ARG A 202 -37.20 -40.92 16.36
N THR A 203 -37.57 -41.47 15.21
CA THR A 203 -38.97 -41.80 14.90
C THR A 203 -39.38 -42.98 15.78
N SER A 204 -40.17 -42.71 16.81
CA SER A 204 -40.92 -43.75 17.51
C SER A 204 -42.14 -44.10 16.67
N ARG A 205 -42.27 -45.38 16.32
CA ARG A 205 -43.46 -45.96 15.70
C ARG A 205 -44.63 -45.89 16.68
N ILE A 206 -45.81 -45.58 16.14
CA ILE A 206 -47.10 -46.19 16.52
C ILE A 206 -47.69 -46.70 15.20
#